data_AF-A0A3D3LMW2-F1
#
_entry.id   AF-A0A3D3LMW2-F1
#
_cell.length_a   1.000
_cell.length_b   1.000
_cell.length_c   1.000
_cell.angle_alpha   90.00
_cell.angle_beta   90.00
_cell.angle_gamma   90.00
#
_symmetry.space_group_name_H-M   'P 1'
#
loop_
_entity.id
_entity.type
_entity.pdbx_description
1 polymer ?
#
loop_
_entity_poly.entity_id
_entity_poly.type
_entity_poly.pdbx_seq_one_letter_code
_entity_poly.pdbx_strand_id
1 'polypeptide(L)'
;MNSLSNEIYLEDKNLHIRRNNILYKVDVRKASKRLANANLKDIKKFDYDEYGIHWDKLNEDLSIEGLIKDSIANLNYEKINGYDVKEFKRYEFKITPQKITENINLYLNGYSDFNGRKEFDRLTSFDYCYNYFNSFKNKLEIIDEENIEKSSLQLGFYLASWG
;
A
#
# COMPACT_ATOMS: atom_id res chain seq x y z
N MET A 1 -16.52 -20.84 -7.86
CA MET A 1 -15.62 -19.74 -7.47
C MET A 1 -16.40 -18.45 -7.69
N ASN A 2 -16.94 -17.85 -6.63
CA ASN A 2 -17.49 -16.50 -6.75
C ASN A 2 -16.30 -15.56 -6.62
N SER A 3 -15.81 -15.01 -7.73
CA SER A 3 -14.84 -13.92 -7.67
C SER A 3 -15.47 -12.78 -6.86
N LEU A 4 -14.79 -12.28 -5.85
CA LEU A 4 -15.22 -11.12 -5.08
C LEU A 4 -15.07 -9.88 -5.97
N SER A 5 -15.99 -9.71 -6.93
CA SER A 5 -15.94 -8.60 -7.88
C SER A 5 -16.23 -7.30 -7.16
N ASN A 6 -15.27 -6.38 -7.17
CA ASN A 6 -15.51 -5.01 -6.75
C ASN A 6 -16.39 -4.31 -7.79
N GLU A 7 -17.44 -3.64 -7.35
CA GLU A 7 -18.16 -2.68 -8.21
C GLU A 7 -17.71 -1.28 -7.83
N ILE A 8 -17.16 -0.54 -8.80
CA ILE A 8 -16.63 0.81 -8.57
C ILE A 8 -17.29 1.79 -9.51
N TYR A 9 -17.81 2.88 -8.96
CA TYR A 9 -18.40 3.96 -9.75
C TYR A 9 -18.13 5.33 -9.11
N LEU A 10 -18.17 6.38 -9.93
CA LEU A 10 -18.00 7.76 -9.48
C LEU A 10 -19.33 8.50 -9.51
N GLU A 11 -19.71 9.08 -8.37
CA GLU A 11 -20.84 9.99 -8.23
C GLU A 11 -20.34 11.35 -7.71
N ASP A 12 -20.50 12.39 -8.53
CA ASP A 12 -19.92 13.72 -8.33
C ASP A 12 -18.40 13.72 -8.11
N LYS A 13 -17.98 13.78 -6.84
CA LYS A 13 -16.59 13.78 -6.37
C LYS A 13 -16.27 12.56 -5.51
N ASN A 14 -17.24 11.66 -5.33
CA ASN A 14 -17.10 10.52 -4.46
C ASN A 14 -16.95 9.27 -5.31
N LEU A 15 -15.92 8.51 -5.01
CA LEU A 15 -15.75 7.17 -5.51
C LEU A 15 -16.50 6.22 -4.57
N HIS A 16 -17.37 5.41 -5.15
CA HIS A 16 -18.15 4.40 -4.47
C HIS A 16 -17.55 3.04 -4.79
N ILE A 17 -17.10 2.32 -3.77
CA ILE A 17 -16.48 1.00 -3.89
C ILE A 17 -17.37 0.01 -3.15
N ARG A 18 -18.01 -0.92 -3.85
CA ARG A 18 -18.79 -2.00 -3.24
C ARG A 18 -17.96 -3.27 -3.19
N ARG A 19 -17.80 -3.82 -1.99
CA ARG A 19 -17.10 -5.08 -1.74
C ARG A 19 -17.77 -5.84 -0.61
N ASN A 20 -18.07 -7.12 -0.81
CA ASN A 20 -18.69 -8.00 0.18
C ASN A 20 -19.99 -7.41 0.80
N ASN A 21 -20.85 -6.81 -0.03
CA ASN A 21 -22.06 -6.08 0.36
C ASN A 21 -21.86 -4.83 1.22
N ILE A 22 -20.61 -4.37 1.40
CA ILE A 22 -20.30 -3.08 2.05
C ILE A 22 -20.04 -2.05 0.96
N LEU A 23 -20.63 -0.86 1.11
CA LEU A 23 -20.39 0.28 0.24
C LEU A 23 -19.48 1.28 0.95
N TYR A 24 -18.27 1.47 0.42
CA TYR A 24 -17.32 2.47 0.88
C TYR A 24 -17.43 3.72 0.02
N LYS A 25 -17.37 4.89 0.66
CA LYS A 25 -17.43 6.19 0.00
C LYS A 25 -16.14 6.95 0.26
N VAL A 26 -15.44 7.30 -0.81
CA VAL A 26 -14.13 7.96 -0.77
C VAL A 26 -14.22 9.30 -1.50
N ASP A 27 -13.81 10.39 -0.86
CA ASP A 27 -13.63 11.66 -1.56
C ASP A 27 -12.38 11.56 -2.44
N VAL A 28 -12.59 11.40 -3.75
CA VAL A 28 -11.52 11.13 -4.72
C VAL A 28 -10.50 12.26 -4.79
N ARG A 29 -10.91 13.49 -4.43
CA ARG A 29 -10.02 14.67 -4.44
C ARG A 29 -9.10 14.71 -3.23
N LYS A 30 -9.41 13.98 -2.16
CA LYS A 30 -8.52 13.84 -1.00
C LYS A 30 -7.52 12.70 -1.16
N ALA A 31 -7.78 11.77 -2.08
CA ALA A 31 -6.96 10.57 -2.27
C ALA A 31 -5.58 10.86 -2.91
N SER A 32 -5.49 11.86 -3.80
CA SER A 32 -4.22 12.28 -4.41
C SER A 32 -4.23 13.75 -4.80
N LYS A 33 -3.04 14.39 -4.77
CA LYS A 33 -2.83 15.74 -5.32
C LYS A 33 -3.16 15.83 -6.81
N ARG A 34 -2.94 14.77 -7.60
CA ARG A 34 -3.27 14.80 -9.04
C ARG A 34 -4.79 14.84 -9.24
N LEU A 35 -5.52 13.98 -8.53
CA LEU A 35 -6.99 13.94 -8.56
C LEU A 35 -7.63 15.20 -7.95
N ALA A 36 -7.01 15.79 -6.93
CA ALA A 36 -7.43 17.07 -6.35
C ALA A 36 -7.48 18.20 -7.40
N ASN A 37 -6.47 18.23 -8.28
CA ASN A 37 -6.29 19.27 -9.30
C ASN A 37 -6.93 18.91 -10.65
N ALA A 38 -7.40 17.67 -10.83
CA ALA A 38 -8.02 17.22 -12.06
C ALA A 38 -9.46 17.74 -12.24
N ASN A 39 -9.87 17.87 -13.50
CA ASN A 39 -11.26 18.13 -13.85
C ASN A 39 -12.09 16.84 -13.74
N LEU A 40 -13.40 16.98 -13.50
CA LEU A 40 -14.30 15.84 -13.31
C LEU A 40 -14.41 14.93 -14.54
N LYS A 41 -14.23 15.46 -15.75
CA LYS A 41 -14.31 14.68 -16.98
C LYS A 41 -13.17 13.67 -17.07
N ASP A 42 -11.98 14.05 -16.61
CA ASP A 42 -10.82 13.17 -16.59
C ASP A 42 -10.86 12.21 -15.40
N ILE A 43 -11.36 12.65 -14.24
CA ILE A 43 -11.58 11.75 -13.08
C ILE A 43 -12.61 10.66 -13.39
N LYS A 44 -13.61 10.92 -14.24
CA LYS A 44 -14.58 9.90 -14.68
C LYS A 44 -14.00 8.83 -15.60
N LYS A 45 -12.80 9.05 -16.14
CA LYS A 45 -12.13 8.11 -17.04
C LYS A 45 -11.08 7.33 -16.25
N PHE A 46 -11.53 6.26 -15.62
CA PHE A 46 -10.68 5.32 -14.92
C PHE A 46 -11.02 3.90 -15.32
N ASP A 47 -10.02 3.05 -15.22
CA ASP A 47 -10.14 1.61 -15.28
C ASP A 47 -9.80 1.05 -13.90
N TYR A 48 -10.22 -0.18 -13.61
CA TYR A 48 -9.92 -0.82 -12.34
C TYR A 48 -9.86 -2.33 -12.48
N ASP A 49 -9.12 -2.96 -11.58
CA ASP A 49 -9.01 -4.41 -11.45
C ASP A 49 -9.36 -4.87 -10.03
N GLU A 50 -8.90 -6.06 -9.63
CA GLU A 50 -9.11 -6.58 -8.29
C GLU A 50 -8.40 -5.75 -7.19
N TYR A 51 -7.29 -5.10 -7.52
CA TYR A 51 -6.37 -4.48 -6.58
C TYR A 51 -6.40 -2.96 -6.59
N GLY A 52 -6.63 -2.36 -7.76
CA GLY A 52 -6.37 -0.94 -7.98
C GLY A 52 -7.32 -0.26 -8.95
N ILE A 53 -7.23 1.07 -8.94
CA ILE A 53 -7.93 1.98 -9.85
C ILE A 53 -6.88 2.83 -10.54
N HIS A 54 -6.99 2.91 -11.85
CA HIS A 54 -6.01 3.45 -12.77
C HIS A 54 -6.62 4.62 -13.56
N TRP A 55 -5.97 5.78 -13.52
CA TRP A 55 -6.30 6.95 -14.33
C TRP A 55 -5.16 7.24 -15.31
N ASP A 56 -5.09 6.50 -16.42
CA ASP A 56 -4.02 6.60 -17.43
C ASP A 56 -3.71 8.05 -17.83
N LYS A 57 -4.75 8.82 -18.14
CA LYS A 57 -4.59 10.22 -18.57
C LYS A 57 -3.95 11.10 -17.49
N LEU A 58 -4.22 10.79 -16.22
CA LEU A 58 -3.69 11.55 -15.08
C LEU A 58 -2.37 10.95 -14.56
N ASN A 59 -1.93 9.81 -15.09
CA ASN A 59 -0.81 9.03 -14.60
C ASN A 59 -0.89 8.83 -13.08
N GLU A 60 -2.03 8.29 -12.64
CA GLU A 60 -2.34 8.07 -11.23
C GLU A 60 -2.92 6.68 -11.01
N ASP A 61 -2.41 6.01 -9.98
CA ASP A 61 -2.77 4.65 -9.60
C ASP A 61 -3.01 4.61 -8.09
N LEU A 62 -4.17 4.10 -7.68
CA LEU A 62 -4.54 4.01 -6.28
C LEU A 62 -4.99 2.59 -5.94
N SER A 63 -4.53 2.07 -4.80
CA SER A 63 -4.97 0.77 -4.31
C SER A 63 -6.36 0.85 -3.69
N ILE A 64 -7.22 -0.12 -4.01
CA ILE A 64 -8.57 -0.22 -3.45
C ILE A 64 -8.49 -0.38 -1.93
N GLU A 65 -7.57 -1.20 -1.43
CA GLU A 65 -7.36 -1.38 0.02
C GLU A 65 -6.96 -0.09 0.73
N GLY A 66 -6.08 0.71 0.12
CA GLY A 66 -5.68 2.01 0.67
C GLY A 66 -6.86 2.97 0.76
N LEU A 67 -7.66 3.05 -0.31
CA LEU A 67 -8.85 3.90 -0.36
C LEU A 67 -9.91 3.48 0.66
N ILE A 68 -10.15 2.18 0.82
CA ILE A 68 -11.08 1.64 1.82
C ILE A 68 -10.59 2.00 3.24
N LYS A 69 -9.31 1.77 3.54
CA LYS A 69 -8.73 2.08 4.85
C LYS A 69 -8.88 3.56 5.21
N ASP A 70 -8.61 4.44 4.25
CA ASP A 70 -8.76 5.89 4.44
C ASP A 70 -10.23 6.30 4.59
N SER A 71 -11.16 5.64 3.88
CA SER A 71 -12.60 5.88 4.08
C SER A 71 -13.05 5.53 5.50
N ILE A 72 -12.58 4.40 6.03
CA ILE A 72 -12.90 3.93 7.38
C ILE A 72 -12.30 4.85 8.44
N ALA A 73 -11.06 5.29 8.25
CA ALA A 73 -10.40 6.21 9.17
C ALA A 73 -11.08 7.59 9.26
N ASN A 74 -11.81 8.00 8.22
CA ASN A 74 -12.55 9.26 8.15
C ASN A 74 -14.03 9.16 8.59
N LEU A 75 -14.52 7.95 8.94
CA LEU A 75 -15.84 7.78 9.55
C LEU A 75 -15.75 8.13 11.04
N ASN A 76 -16.25 9.30 11.41
CA ASN A 76 -16.57 9.58 12.81
C ASN A 76 -17.67 8.61 13.30
N TYR A 77 -17.53 8.22 14.57
CA TYR A 77 -18.27 7.28 15.41
C TYR A 77 -19.80 7.43 15.51
N GLU A 78 -20.52 7.90 14.49
CA GLU A 78 -21.98 7.97 14.52
C GLU A 78 -22.62 6.79 13.77
N LYS A 79 -22.91 5.75 14.58
CA LYS A 79 -23.98 4.76 14.41
C LYS A 79 -24.37 4.41 12.97
N ILE A 80 -23.82 3.32 12.45
CA ILE A 80 -24.50 2.58 11.37
C ILE A 80 -25.52 1.65 12.01
N ASN A 81 -26.79 1.92 11.69
CA ASN A 81 -27.95 1.08 11.94
C ASN A 81 -27.65 -0.42 11.86
N GLY A 82 -27.60 -1.08 13.02
CA GLY A 82 -27.81 -2.53 13.15
C GLY A 82 -26.66 -3.45 12.73
N TYR A 83 -25.47 -2.92 12.42
CA TYR A 83 -24.28 -3.74 12.17
C TYR A 83 -23.21 -3.47 13.23
N ASP A 84 -22.68 -4.55 13.80
CA ASP A 84 -21.69 -4.55 14.86
C ASP A 84 -20.35 -4.03 14.32
N VAL A 85 -20.17 -2.71 14.33
CA VAL A 85 -18.89 -2.08 14.02
C VAL A 85 -17.97 -2.37 15.19
N LYS A 86 -17.12 -3.41 15.06
CA LYS A 86 -16.01 -3.63 16.01
C LYS A 86 -15.26 -2.31 16.14
N GLU A 87 -15.31 -1.71 17.34
CA GLU A 87 -14.49 -0.57 17.74
C GLU A 87 -13.09 -0.73 17.14
N PHE A 88 -12.74 0.09 16.15
CA PHE A 88 -11.34 0.31 15.82
C PHE A 88 -10.76 1.20 16.90
N LYS A 89 -10.54 0.60 18.08
CA LYS A 89 -9.61 1.12 19.06
C LYS A 89 -8.29 1.27 18.32
N ARG A 90 -7.77 2.50 18.30
CA ARG A 90 -6.39 2.78 17.95
C ARG A 90 -5.54 1.87 18.85
N TYR A 91 -5.13 0.72 18.33
CA TYR A 91 -4.30 -0.21 19.07
C TYR A 91 -3.02 0.56 19.42
N GLU A 92 -2.86 0.96 20.68
CA GLU A 92 -1.53 1.18 21.22
C GLU A 92 -0.83 -0.15 21.07
N PHE A 93 0.01 -0.26 20.03
CA PHE A 93 0.73 -1.47 19.73
C PHE A 93 1.81 -1.62 20.81
N LYS A 94 1.44 -2.24 21.93
CA LYS A 94 2.40 -2.58 22.98
C LYS A 94 3.30 -3.68 22.41
N ILE A 95 4.52 -3.30 22.04
CA ILE A 95 5.52 -4.24 21.56
C ILE A 95 5.87 -5.18 22.72
N THR A 96 5.41 -6.42 22.64
CA THR A 96 5.76 -7.50 23.59
C THR A 96 6.72 -8.48 22.91
N PRO A 97 7.56 -9.21 23.67
CA PRO A 97 8.41 -10.26 23.11
C PRO A 97 7.62 -11.30 22.30
N GLN A 98 6.45 -11.69 22.79
CA GLN A 98 5.56 -12.59 22.07
C GLN A 98 5.13 -12.00 20.72
N LYS A 99 4.76 -10.71 20.68
CA LYS A 99 4.32 -10.06 19.44
C LYS A 99 5.47 -9.90 18.44
N ILE A 100 6.68 -9.67 18.93
CA ILE A 100 7.90 -9.67 18.10
C ILE A 100 8.07 -11.06 17.45
N THR A 101 7.99 -12.13 18.24
CA THR A 101 8.13 -13.50 17.73
C THR A 101 7.06 -13.84 16.69
N GLU A 102 5.81 -13.48 16.94
CA GLU A 102 4.72 -13.64 15.98
C GLU A 102 5.01 -12.91 14.66
N ASN A 103 5.44 -11.65 14.73
CA ASN A 103 5.76 -10.86 13.54
C ASN A 103 6.96 -11.41 12.78
N ILE A 104 8.00 -11.91 13.47
CA ILE A 104 9.15 -12.57 12.84
C ILE A 104 8.70 -13.84 12.11
N ASN A 105 7.85 -14.65 12.75
CA ASN A 105 7.34 -15.86 12.13
C ASN A 105 6.48 -15.55 10.88
N LEU A 106 5.67 -14.49 10.94
CA LEU A 106 4.92 -14.01 9.78
C LEU A 106 5.84 -13.49 8.67
N TYR A 107 6.92 -12.78 9.02
CA TYR A 107 7.90 -12.29 8.05
C TYR A 107 8.62 -13.45 7.33
N LEU A 108 9.06 -14.47 8.06
CA LEU A 108 9.83 -15.59 7.51
C LEU A 108 8.97 -16.65 6.80
N ASN A 109 7.82 -16.98 7.39
CA ASN A 109 6.98 -18.09 6.93
C ASN A 109 5.74 -17.63 6.19
N GLY A 110 5.38 -16.34 6.31
CA GLY A 110 4.21 -15.79 5.65
C GLY A 110 2.89 -16.10 6.36
N TYR A 111 1.80 -15.76 5.68
CA TYR A 111 0.43 -16.10 6.08
C TYR A 111 -0.47 -16.16 4.85
N SER A 112 -1.31 -17.19 4.78
CA SER A 112 -2.15 -17.53 3.62
C SER A 112 -1.40 -17.53 2.29
N ASP A 113 -1.72 -16.59 1.39
CA ASP A 113 -1.18 -16.47 0.03
C ASP A 113 0.17 -15.73 -0.01
N PHE A 114 0.60 -15.18 1.14
CA PHE A 114 1.93 -14.62 1.31
C PHE A 114 2.87 -15.73 1.77
N ASN A 115 3.83 -16.14 0.92
CA ASN A 115 4.76 -17.26 1.20
C ASN A 115 5.91 -16.94 2.17
N GLY A 116 5.81 -15.80 2.88
CA GLY A 116 6.91 -15.26 3.69
C GLY A 116 8.01 -14.69 2.79
N ARG A 117 9.06 -14.13 3.41
CA ARG A 117 10.25 -13.65 2.70
C ARG A 117 11.22 -14.80 2.51
N LYS A 118 11.38 -15.27 1.27
CA LYS A 118 12.43 -16.24 0.91
C LYS A 118 13.67 -15.53 0.43
N GLU A 119 14.82 -16.16 0.62
CA GLU A 119 16.14 -15.61 0.26
C GLU A 119 16.24 -15.23 -1.22
N PHE A 120 15.50 -15.92 -2.09
CA PHE A 120 15.49 -15.73 -3.54
C PHE A 120 14.25 -14.97 -4.06
N ASP A 121 13.40 -14.45 -3.17
CA ASP A 121 12.25 -13.66 -3.60
C ASP A 121 12.70 -12.30 -4.11
N ARG A 122 11.97 -11.79 -5.12
CA ARG A 122 12.19 -10.46 -5.69
C ARG A 122 12.22 -9.37 -4.61
N LEU A 123 11.31 -9.41 -3.64
CA LEU A 123 11.25 -8.41 -2.58
C LEU A 123 12.45 -8.49 -1.61
N THR A 124 13.13 -9.62 -1.56
CA THR A 124 14.36 -9.79 -0.78
C THR A 124 15.53 -9.08 -1.44
N SER A 125 15.56 -8.97 -2.78
CA SER A 125 16.56 -8.16 -3.49
C SER A 125 16.43 -6.67 -3.17
N PHE A 126 15.19 -6.17 -3.05
CA PHE A 126 14.92 -4.81 -2.58
C PHE A 126 15.43 -4.61 -1.14
N ASP A 127 15.03 -5.50 -0.21
CA ASP A 127 15.41 -5.39 1.21
C ASP A 127 16.94 -5.42 1.36
N TYR A 128 17.64 -6.25 0.59
CA TYR A 128 19.11 -6.31 0.56
C TYR A 128 19.76 -5.00 0.12
N CYS A 129 19.33 -4.44 -1.01
CA CYS A 129 19.87 -3.19 -1.55
C CYS A 129 19.55 -2.01 -0.62
N TYR A 130 18.32 -1.93 -0.12
CA TYR A 130 17.89 -0.90 0.81
C TYR A 130 18.74 -0.92 2.09
N ASN A 131 18.94 -2.12 2.68
CA ASN A 131 19.71 -2.25 3.91
C ASN A 131 21.18 -1.88 3.74
N TYR A 132 21.78 -2.15 2.58
CA TYR A 132 23.14 -1.67 2.27
C TYR A 132 23.23 -0.14 2.39
N PHE A 133 22.41 0.61 1.64
CA PHE A 133 22.44 2.08 1.68
C PHE A 133 21.97 2.65 3.02
N ASN A 134 21.03 1.98 3.69
CA ASN A 134 20.52 2.40 4.98
C ASN A 134 21.53 2.19 6.12
N SER A 135 22.46 1.22 6.00
CA SER A 135 23.48 0.93 7.01
C SER A 135 24.48 2.08 7.26
N PHE A 136 24.71 2.93 6.26
CA PHE A 136 25.58 4.10 6.37
C PHE A 136 24.93 5.17 7.25
N LYS A 137 25.58 5.52 8.37
CA LYS A 137 25.15 6.61 9.25
C LYS A 137 25.34 7.97 8.58
N ASN A 138 26.46 8.16 7.90
CA ASN A 138 26.72 9.30 7.05
C ASN A 138 26.59 8.88 5.58
N LYS A 139 25.67 9.50 4.83
CA LYS A 139 25.41 9.12 3.43
C LYS A 139 26.54 9.52 2.49
N LEU A 140 27.46 10.37 2.91
CA LEU A 140 28.65 10.69 2.12
C LEU A 140 29.61 9.49 2.01
N GLU A 141 29.61 8.59 3.00
CA GLU A 141 30.48 7.40 2.99
C GLU A 141 30.19 6.45 1.81
N ILE A 142 29.00 6.54 1.22
CA ILE A 142 28.58 5.74 0.04
C ILE A 142 29.50 5.99 -1.15
N ILE A 143 29.98 7.23 -1.31
CA ILE A 143 30.80 7.66 -2.45
C ILE A 143 32.29 7.69 -2.14
N ASP A 144 32.71 7.25 -0.94
CA ASP A 144 34.12 7.09 -0.62
C ASP A 144 34.75 6.03 -1.53
N GLU A 145 36.05 6.15 -1.80
CA GLU A 145 36.78 5.24 -2.71
C GLU A 145 36.61 3.77 -2.33
N GLU A 146 36.52 3.47 -1.02
CA GLU A 146 36.32 2.11 -0.50
C GLU A 146 34.92 1.54 -0.77
N ASN A 147 33.91 2.40 -0.98
CA ASN A 147 32.50 2.00 -1.08
C ASN A 147 31.89 2.21 -2.46
N ILE A 148 32.46 3.09 -3.30
CA ILE A 148 31.80 3.54 -4.53
C ILE A 148 31.56 2.42 -5.54
N GLU A 149 32.49 1.46 -5.66
CA GLU A 149 32.31 0.28 -6.53
C GLU A 149 31.16 -0.60 -6.04
N LYS A 150 31.17 -0.95 -4.74
CA LYS A 150 30.13 -1.78 -4.13
C LYS A 150 28.76 -1.08 -4.13
N SER A 151 28.74 0.23 -3.93
CA SER A 151 27.55 1.06 -4.02
C SER A 151 26.97 1.07 -5.43
N SER A 152 27.82 1.19 -6.44
CA SER A 152 27.41 1.13 -7.84
C SER A 152 26.82 -0.24 -8.20
N LEU A 153 27.43 -1.32 -7.69
CA LEU A 153 26.93 -2.68 -7.87
C LEU A 153 25.56 -2.88 -7.21
N GLN A 154 25.40 -2.44 -5.95
CA GLN A 154 24.14 -2.50 -5.21
C GLN A 154 23.03 -1.70 -5.90
N LEU A 155 23.36 -0.51 -6.42
CA LEU A 155 22.43 0.30 -7.20
C LEU A 155 22.04 -0.40 -8.51
N GLY A 156 22.99 -1.03 -9.19
CA GLY A 156 22.74 -1.83 -10.38
C GLY A 156 21.77 -2.98 -10.12
N PHE A 157 21.97 -3.73 -9.03
CA PHE A 157 21.03 -4.77 -8.60
C PHE A 157 19.65 -4.21 -8.27
N TYR A 158 19.59 -3.10 -7.54
CA TYR A 158 18.33 -2.43 -7.19
C TYR A 158 17.53 -2.01 -8.42
N LEU A 159 18.19 -1.51 -9.46
CA LEU A 159 17.56 -1.09 -10.72
C LEU A 159 17.20 -2.26 -11.64
N ALA A 160 17.90 -3.39 -11.52
CA ALA A 160 17.61 -4.61 -12.26
C ALA A 160 16.44 -5.41 -11.66
N SER A 161 16.28 -5.38 -10.33
CA SER A 161 14.96 -5.59 -9.71
C SER A 161 14.08 -4.39 -10.09
N TRP A 162 12.79 -4.54 -10.36
CA TRP A 162 11.98 -3.39 -10.81
C TRP A 162 11.63 -2.37 -9.69
N GLY A 163 12.59 -2.02 -8.83
CA GLY A 163 12.34 -1.32 -7.56
C GLY A 163 11.43 -2.14 -6.65
#